data_AF-A0A8E2FCS7-F1
#
_entry.id   AF-A0A8E2FCS7-F1
#
_cell.length_a   1.000
_cell.length_b   1.000
_cell.length_c   1.000
_cell.angle_alpha   90.00
_cell.angle_beta   90.00
_cell.angle_gamma   90.00
#
_symmetry.space_group_name_H-M   'P 1'
#
loop_
_entity.id
_entity.type
_entity.pdbx_description
1 polymer ?
#
loop_
_entity_poly.entity_id
_entity_poly.type
_entity_poly.pdbx_seq_one_letter_code
_entity_poly.pdbx_strand_id
1 'polypeptide(L)'
;MLSLFASIFLFLSCVVARPVEEATAASSYQIRGVSSPIFHLYLQALPSSASTPVLGPAASGEYFTIGSTIQSTNTSNYLNIGTASTSYKPLSFSKTSNTTAWALEGDTIITATASTYGRQLNFVACQLTGGYYSIYLQTGSDVPSGTCSNFQTLHLPCLC
;
A
#
# COMPACT_ATOMS: atom_id res chain seq x y z
N MET A 1 -23.02 59.05 -53.82
CA MET A 1 -21.85 58.70 -53.00
C MET A 1 -22.33 57.84 -51.85
N LEU A 2 -22.10 56.53 -51.95
CA LEU A 2 -22.52 55.50 -51.02
C LEU A 2 -21.27 55.06 -50.25
N SER A 3 -21.27 55.07 -48.92
CA SER A 3 -20.22 54.40 -48.15
C SER A 3 -20.81 53.76 -46.90
N LEU A 4 -20.84 52.43 -46.95
CA LEU A 4 -21.25 51.51 -45.90
C LEU A 4 -19.97 51.11 -45.15
N PHE A 5 -19.90 51.29 -43.83
CA PHE A 5 -18.83 50.72 -43.00
C PHE A 5 -19.42 49.57 -42.17
N ALA A 6 -19.04 48.33 -42.48
CA ALA A 6 -19.34 47.15 -41.68
C ALA A 6 -18.10 46.80 -40.84
N SER A 7 -18.23 46.85 -39.50
CA SER A 7 -17.20 46.41 -38.56
C SER A 7 -17.36 44.92 -38.28
N ILE A 8 -16.38 44.13 -38.69
CA ILE A 8 -16.30 42.69 -38.43
C ILE A 8 -15.63 42.50 -37.06
N PHE A 9 -16.39 42.00 -36.07
CA PHE A 9 -15.87 41.51 -34.80
C PHE A 9 -15.40 40.07 -34.97
N LEU A 10 -14.09 39.84 -34.84
CA LEU A 10 -13.47 38.51 -34.86
C LEU A 10 -13.51 37.92 -33.45
N PHE A 11 -14.36 36.92 -33.19
CA PHE A 11 -14.32 36.15 -31.96
C PHE A 11 -13.24 35.06 -32.05
N LEU A 12 -12.20 35.21 -31.23
CA LEU A 12 -11.11 34.25 -31.08
C LEU A 12 -11.53 33.16 -30.08
N SER A 13 -11.86 31.96 -30.56
CA SER A 13 -12.12 30.80 -29.71
C SER A 13 -10.83 30.30 -29.06
N CYS A 14 -10.65 30.53 -27.76
CA CYS A 14 -9.61 29.86 -26.98
C CYS A 14 -10.02 28.42 -26.69
N VAL A 15 -9.36 27.46 -27.33
CA VAL A 15 -9.43 26.04 -26.97
C VAL A 15 -8.54 25.85 -25.73
N VAL A 16 -9.16 25.56 -24.58
CA VAL A 16 -8.42 25.16 -23.37
C VAL A 16 -7.96 23.71 -23.57
N ALA A 17 -6.65 23.52 -23.78
CA ALA A 17 -6.04 22.20 -23.78
C ALA A 17 -6.16 21.61 -22.37
N ARG A 18 -6.93 20.53 -22.21
CA ARG A 18 -6.95 19.74 -20.98
C ARG A 18 -5.66 18.93 -20.92
N PRO A 19 -4.89 18.96 -19.82
CA PRO A 19 -3.76 18.06 -19.67
C PRO A 19 -4.30 16.63 -19.72
N VAL A 20 -3.76 15.83 -20.64
CA VAL A 20 -3.91 14.38 -20.61
C VAL A 20 -3.00 13.93 -19.48
N GLU A 21 -3.60 13.57 -18.36
CA GLU A 21 -2.88 12.94 -17.25
C GLU A 21 -2.44 11.56 -17.78
N GLU A 22 -1.20 11.48 -18.29
CA GLU A 22 -0.58 10.21 -18.62
C GLU A 22 -0.53 9.38 -17.34
N ALA A 23 -1.44 8.42 -17.23
CA ALA A 23 -1.40 7.40 -16.20
C ALA A 23 -0.14 6.57 -16.44
N THR A 24 0.95 6.96 -15.78
CA THR A 24 2.14 6.12 -15.64
C THR A 24 1.68 4.75 -15.16
N ALA A 25 2.03 3.71 -15.92
CA ALA A 25 1.71 2.34 -15.53
C ALA A 25 2.29 2.10 -14.13
N ALA A 26 1.41 1.88 -13.15
CA ALA A 26 1.84 1.71 -11.78
C ALA A 26 2.75 0.48 -11.71
N SER A 27 4.00 0.69 -11.31
CA SER A 27 4.94 -0.41 -11.13
C SER A 27 4.45 -1.30 -9.98
N SER A 28 4.42 -2.61 -10.22
CA SER A 28 3.97 -3.59 -9.23
C SER A 28 5.17 -4.25 -8.56
N TYR A 29 5.20 -4.24 -7.23
CA TYR A 29 6.31 -4.79 -6.44
C TYR A 29 5.79 -5.87 -5.50
N GLN A 30 6.58 -6.91 -5.26
CA GLN A 30 6.34 -7.71 -4.07
C GLN A 30 6.72 -6.88 -2.82
N ILE A 31 6.24 -7.28 -1.66
CA ILE A 31 6.61 -6.68 -0.37
C ILE A 31 7.17 -7.79 0.50
N ARG A 32 8.34 -7.59 1.14
CA ARG A 32 9.04 -8.64 1.89
C ARG A 32 9.56 -8.18 3.25
N GLY A 33 9.74 -9.15 4.15
CA GLY A 33 10.51 -8.96 5.38
C GLY A 33 12.02 -8.97 5.11
N VAL A 34 12.76 -8.12 5.84
CA VAL A 34 14.23 -7.95 5.68
C VAL A 34 15.04 -8.34 6.91
N SER A 35 14.39 -8.85 7.95
CA SER A 35 15.03 -9.35 9.17
C SER A 35 14.39 -10.64 9.66
N SER A 36 15.12 -11.44 10.41
CA SER A 36 14.56 -12.60 11.10
C SER A 36 13.46 -12.15 12.08
N PRO A 37 12.37 -12.93 12.22
CA PRO A 37 12.17 -14.29 11.69
C PRO A 37 11.52 -14.34 10.29
N ILE A 38 11.23 -13.20 9.67
CA ILE A 38 10.48 -13.10 8.40
C ILE A 38 11.36 -12.78 7.18
N PHE A 39 12.68 -12.93 7.31
CA PHE A 39 13.63 -12.63 6.24
C PHE A 39 13.28 -13.43 4.98
N HIS A 40 13.15 -12.74 3.84
CA HIS A 40 12.74 -13.33 2.56
C HIS A 40 11.36 -14.03 2.59
N LEU A 41 10.48 -13.65 3.52
CA LEU A 41 9.06 -13.95 3.42
C LEU A 41 8.32 -12.76 2.81
N TYR A 42 7.31 -13.05 2.01
CA TYR A 42 6.65 -12.11 1.11
C TYR A 42 5.16 -12.00 1.42
N LEU A 43 4.65 -10.77 1.35
CA LEU A 43 3.25 -10.43 1.61
C LEU A 43 2.35 -11.11 0.59
N GLN A 44 1.34 -11.79 1.09
CA GLN A 44 0.36 -12.54 0.33
C GLN A 44 -0.88 -12.81 1.18
N ALA A 45 -1.97 -13.20 0.54
CA ALA A 45 -3.10 -13.77 1.25
C ALA A 45 -2.77 -15.17 1.79
N LEU A 46 -3.27 -15.49 2.98
CA LEU A 46 -3.17 -16.83 3.53
C LEU A 46 -3.96 -17.80 2.62
N PRO A 47 -3.39 -18.96 2.20
CA PRO A 47 -4.08 -19.87 1.28
C PRO A 47 -5.44 -20.37 1.78
N SER A 48 -5.62 -20.50 3.10
CA SER A 48 -6.88 -20.88 3.73
C SER A 48 -7.86 -19.71 3.95
N SER A 49 -7.40 -18.46 3.79
CA SER A 49 -8.21 -17.27 4.01
C SER A 49 -7.71 -16.08 3.18
N ALA A 50 -8.36 -15.84 2.04
CA ALA A 50 -7.98 -14.78 1.11
C ALA A 50 -8.06 -13.35 1.69
N SER A 51 -8.76 -13.15 2.82
CA SER A 51 -8.87 -11.87 3.51
C SER A 51 -7.77 -11.64 4.56
N THR A 52 -6.94 -12.65 4.82
CA THR A 52 -5.92 -12.61 5.89
C THR A 52 -4.54 -12.39 5.27
N PRO A 53 -3.92 -11.20 5.43
CA PRO A 53 -2.56 -10.96 4.99
C PRO A 53 -1.55 -11.68 5.88
N VAL A 54 -0.60 -12.35 5.24
CA VAL A 54 0.52 -13.05 5.89
C VAL A 54 1.81 -12.81 5.13
N LEU A 55 2.94 -13.09 5.79
CA LEU A 55 4.21 -13.32 5.11
C LEU A 55 4.44 -14.82 4.93
N GLY A 56 4.81 -15.22 3.73
CA GLY A 56 5.06 -16.61 3.37
C GLY A 56 6.11 -16.75 2.26
N PRO A 57 6.21 -17.92 1.62
CA PRO A 57 7.21 -18.18 0.58
C PRO A 57 7.15 -17.19 -0.60
N ALA A 58 8.30 -16.88 -1.18
CA ALA A 58 8.43 -15.96 -2.30
C ALA A 58 7.63 -16.37 -3.55
N ALA A 59 7.54 -17.69 -3.80
CA ALA A 59 6.87 -18.25 -4.98
C ALA A 59 5.37 -17.93 -5.02
N SER A 60 4.75 -17.71 -3.86
CA SER A 60 3.34 -17.32 -3.72
C SER A 60 3.15 -15.86 -3.28
N GLY A 61 4.24 -15.10 -3.18
CA GLY A 61 4.21 -13.68 -2.84
C GLY A 61 3.42 -12.88 -3.89
N GLU A 62 2.50 -12.05 -3.43
CA GLU A 62 1.71 -11.19 -4.32
C GLU A 62 2.51 -9.96 -4.75
N TYR A 63 2.08 -9.37 -5.86
CA TYR A 63 2.56 -8.10 -6.35
C TYR A 63 1.54 -7.00 -6.01
N PHE A 64 2.04 -5.80 -5.75
CA PHE A 64 1.25 -4.69 -5.24
C PHE A 64 1.54 -3.41 -6.01
N THR A 65 0.47 -2.70 -6.35
CA THR A 65 0.52 -1.27 -6.66
C THR A 65 0.53 -0.49 -5.35
N ILE A 66 1.50 0.41 -5.18
CA ILE A 66 1.73 1.11 -3.92
C ILE A 66 1.65 2.63 -4.14
N GLY A 67 0.85 3.29 -3.31
CA GLY A 67 0.70 4.74 -3.21
C GLY A 67 0.14 5.10 -1.84
N SER A 68 -0.89 5.96 -1.79
CA SER A 68 -1.66 6.17 -0.55
C SER A 68 -2.45 4.93 -0.11
N THR A 69 -2.64 3.98 -1.03
CA THR A 69 -3.16 2.64 -0.76
C THR A 69 -2.16 1.59 -1.23
N ILE A 70 -2.28 0.37 -0.71
CA ILE A 70 -1.54 -0.79 -1.21
C ILE A 70 -2.57 -1.77 -1.77
N GLN A 71 -2.55 -2.00 -3.08
CA GLN A 71 -3.50 -2.86 -3.76
C GLN A 71 -2.78 -4.03 -4.42
N SER A 72 -3.22 -5.25 -4.12
CA SER A 72 -2.74 -6.46 -4.78
C SER A 72 -3.11 -6.44 -6.26
N THR A 73 -2.13 -6.64 -7.15
CA THR A 73 -2.38 -6.84 -8.58
C THR A 73 -2.87 -8.26 -8.87
N ASN A 74 -2.67 -9.20 -7.95
CA ASN A 74 -3.14 -10.57 -8.07
C ASN A 74 -4.66 -10.67 -7.82
N THR A 75 -5.18 -9.95 -6.82
CA THR A 75 -6.56 -10.10 -6.34
C THR A 75 -7.40 -8.82 -6.43
N SER A 76 -6.77 -7.68 -6.73
CA SER A 76 -7.34 -6.33 -6.65
C SER A 76 -7.81 -5.93 -5.24
N ASN A 77 -7.48 -6.71 -4.21
CA ASN A 77 -7.79 -6.38 -2.83
C ASN A 77 -6.79 -5.36 -2.28
N TYR A 78 -7.28 -4.48 -1.43
CA TYR A 78 -6.49 -3.48 -0.71
C TYR A 78 -6.04 -4.04 0.64
N LEU A 79 -4.78 -3.77 0.99
CA LEU A 79 -4.26 -3.98 2.34
C LEU A 79 -4.80 -2.85 3.23
N ASN A 80 -5.60 -3.24 4.22
CA ASN A 80 -6.31 -2.35 5.11
C ASN A 80 -5.75 -2.38 6.52
N ILE A 81 -5.96 -1.30 7.26
CA ILE A 81 -5.60 -1.19 8.68
C ILE A 81 -6.90 -1.20 9.48
N GLY A 82 -7.07 -2.21 10.32
CA GLY A 82 -8.21 -2.31 11.22
C GLY A 82 -8.00 -1.56 12.53
N THR A 83 -9.06 -1.47 13.33
CA THR A 83 -9.02 -0.83 14.65
C THR A 83 -8.81 -1.87 15.75
N ALA A 84 -8.05 -1.49 16.77
CA ALA A 84 -7.84 -2.28 17.99
C ALA A 84 -7.45 -1.34 19.13
N SER A 85 -7.79 -1.69 20.37
CA SER A 85 -7.36 -0.96 21.58
C SER A 85 -5.86 -1.16 21.87
N THR A 86 -5.31 -2.31 21.48
CA THR A 86 -3.87 -2.60 21.57
C THR A 86 -3.07 -1.76 20.58
N SER A 87 -1.77 -1.62 20.82
CA SER A 87 -0.88 -0.90 19.93
C SER A 87 -0.40 -1.72 18.72
N TYR A 88 -0.97 -2.90 18.45
CA TYR A 88 -0.81 -3.62 17.19
C TYR A 88 -2.14 -3.63 16.43
N LYS A 89 -2.17 -3.07 15.22
CA LYS A 89 -3.40 -2.95 14.43
C LYS A 89 -3.52 -4.14 13.46
N PRO A 90 -4.67 -4.84 13.45
CA PRO A 90 -4.87 -5.94 12.53
C PRO A 90 -4.85 -5.44 11.09
N LEU A 91 -4.27 -6.23 10.20
CA LEU A 91 -4.30 -5.98 8.77
C LEU A 91 -5.31 -6.93 8.11
N SER A 92 -5.92 -6.49 7.02
CA SER A 92 -6.86 -7.31 6.25
C SER A 92 -6.78 -7.01 4.76
N PHE A 93 -7.18 -7.99 3.93
CA PHE A 93 -7.43 -7.78 2.51
C PHE A 93 -8.93 -7.66 2.24
N SER A 94 -9.34 -6.62 1.51
CA SER A 94 -10.70 -6.50 0.99
C SER A 94 -10.80 -5.69 -0.30
N LYS A 95 -11.92 -5.80 -1.02
CA LYS A 95 -12.14 -5.11 -2.30
C LYS A 95 -12.17 -3.59 -2.23
N THR A 96 -12.40 -3.03 -1.04
CA THR A 96 -12.40 -1.59 -0.81
C THR A 96 -11.26 -1.22 0.14
N SER A 97 -10.61 -0.10 -0.11
CA SER A 97 -9.66 0.47 0.85
C SER A 97 -10.41 1.18 1.98
N ASN A 98 -10.06 0.89 3.23
CA ASN A 98 -10.55 1.60 4.41
C ASN A 98 -9.56 2.67 4.89
N THR A 99 -8.41 2.80 4.21
CA THR A 99 -7.32 3.68 4.62
C THR A 99 -6.63 4.28 3.41
N THR A 100 -6.08 5.48 3.58
CA THR A 100 -5.13 6.11 2.65
C THR A 100 -3.80 6.40 3.35
N ALA A 101 -3.54 5.70 4.46
CA ALA A 101 -2.42 5.98 5.33
C ALA A 101 -1.10 5.39 4.82
N TRP A 102 -1.08 4.53 3.80
CA TRP A 102 0.17 3.92 3.34
C TRP A 102 1.06 4.92 2.62
N ALA A 103 2.37 4.72 2.74
CA ALA A 103 3.38 5.48 2.02
C ALA A 103 4.67 4.66 1.89
N LEU A 104 5.63 5.22 1.15
CA LEU A 104 6.99 4.71 1.04
C LEU A 104 7.98 5.72 1.62
N GLU A 105 8.97 5.22 2.34
CA GLU A 105 10.21 5.94 2.64
C GLU A 105 11.38 5.17 2.05
N GLY A 106 11.88 5.65 0.90
CA GLY A 106 12.75 4.83 0.06
C GLY A 106 12.01 3.58 -0.41
N ASP A 107 12.52 2.40 -0.06
CA ASP A 107 11.89 1.11 -0.31
C ASP A 107 11.06 0.58 0.88
N THR A 108 11.01 1.30 2.00
CA THR A 108 10.36 0.84 3.22
C THR A 108 8.87 1.17 3.20
N ILE A 109 8.03 0.19 3.50
CA ILE A 109 6.59 0.38 3.72
C ILE A 109 6.39 1.08 5.05
N ILE A 110 5.73 2.24 5.00
CA ILE A 110 5.38 3.01 6.19
C ILE A 110 3.92 3.44 6.15
N THR A 111 3.43 3.96 7.28
CA THR A 111 2.30 4.89 7.27
C THR A 111 2.79 6.33 7.11
N ALA A 112 2.05 7.13 6.36
CA ALA A 112 2.34 8.53 6.09
C ALA A 112 2.33 9.33 7.40
N THR A 113 3.29 10.25 7.56
CA THR A 113 3.43 11.10 8.75
C THR A 113 2.15 11.87 9.10
N ALA A 114 1.38 12.29 8.09
CA ALA A 114 0.12 13.02 8.27
C ALA A 114 -1.10 12.12 8.55
N SER A 115 -0.94 10.80 8.56
CA SER A 115 -2.03 9.86 8.85
C SER A 115 -2.40 9.88 10.34
N THR A 116 -3.57 9.35 10.68
CA THR A 116 -4.01 9.18 12.08
C THR A 116 -3.11 8.24 12.89
N TYR A 117 -2.27 7.45 12.22
CA TYR A 117 -1.29 6.57 12.87
C TYR A 117 0.07 7.25 13.07
N GLY A 118 0.28 8.45 12.51
CA GLY A 118 1.60 9.07 12.40
C GLY A 118 2.53 8.26 11.48
N ARG A 119 3.83 8.51 11.56
CA ARG A 119 4.83 7.73 10.82
C ARG A 119 5.15 6.44 11.57
N GLN A 120 4.63 5.32 11.09
CA GLN A 120 4.97 3.98 11.58
C GLN A 120 5.66 3.17 10.48
N LEU A 121 6.77 2.54 10.82
CA LEU A 121 7.52 1.62 9.94
C LEU A 121 7.66 0.21 10.54
N ASN A 122 7.20 0.05 11.78
CA ASN A 122 7.35 -1.17 12.55
C ASN A 122 6.12 -2.04 12.41
N PHE A 123 6.36 -3.33 12.31
CA PHE A 123 5.36 -4.38 12.26
C PHE A 123 5.64 -5.41 13.35
N VAL A 124 4.57 -6.04 13.81
CA VAL A 124 4.66 -7.26 14.60
C VAL A 124 4.40 -8.44 13.67
N ALA A 125 5.28 -9.45 13.71
CA ALA A 125 5.13 -10.70 12.98
C ALA A 125 4.98 -11.87 13.97
N CYS A 126 3.93 -12.66 13.84
CA CYS A 126 3.66 -13.80 14.71
C CYS A 126 3.63 -15.10 13.93
N GLN A 127 4.34 -16.11 14.40
CA GLN A 127 4.46 -17.38 13.73
C GLN A 127 3.10 -18.09 13.65
N LEU A 128 2.77 -18.56 12.45
CA LEU A 128 1.64 -19.44 12.17
C LEU A 128 2.15 -20.83 11.76
N THR A 129 1.23 -21.78 11.64
CA THR A 129 1.52 -23.09 11.06
C THR A 129 1.94 -22.98 9.59
N GLY A 130 2.75 -23.92 9.10
CA GLY A 130 3.13 -23.99 7.69
C GLY A 130 4.18 -22.95 7.26
N GLY A 131 4.90 -22.34 8.20
CA GLY A 131 5.96 -21.37 7.91
C GLY A 131 5.46 -19.96 7.56
N TYR A 132 4.16 -19.71 7.71
CA TYR A 132 3.57 -18.38 7.55
C TYR A 132 3.74 -17.55 8.81
N TYR A 133 3.68 -16.22 8.66
CA TYR A 133 3.61 -15.28 9.77
C TYR A 133 2.43 -14.34 9.57
N SER A 134 1.57 -14.19 10.58
CA SER A 134 0.62 -13.09 10.60
C SER A 134 1.37 -11.78 10.84
N ILE A 135 0.84 -10.69 10.29
CA ILE A 135 1.44 -9.37 10.40
C ILE A 135 0.44 -8.33 10.91
N TYR A 136 0.95 -7.42 11.72
CA TYR A 136 0.19 -6.32 12.33
C TYR A 136 0.99 -5.03 12.20
N LEU A 137 0.32 -3.91 11.96
CA LEU A 137 0.98 -2.60 12.04
C LEU A 137 1.24 -2.26 13.51
N GLN A 138 2.49 -1.99 13.86
CA GLN A 138 2.85 -1.62 15.23
C GLN A 138 2.80 -0.10 15.41
N THR A 139 2.05 0.33 16.42
CA THR A 139 1.83 1.75 16.80
C THR A 139 2.31 2.07 18.22
N GLY A 140 2.92 1.08 18.89
CA GLY A 140 3.39 1.13 20.28
C GLY A 140 4.16 -0.14 20.64
N SER A 141 4.04 -0.65 21.87
CA SER A 141 4.85 -1.79 22.36
C SER A 141 4.09 -3.11 22.57
N ASP A 142 2.76 -3.12 22.48
CA ASP A 142 1.96 -4.34 22.62
C ASP A 142 2.30 -5.36 21.53
N VAL A 143 2.25 -6.65 21.90
CA VAL A 143 2.50 -7.79 21.02
C VAL A 143 1.40 -8.83 21.28
N PRO A 144 0.85 -9.51 20.25
CA PRO A 144 -0.09 -10.61 20.45
C PRO A 144 0.54 -11.75 21.27
N SER A 145 -0.31 -12.55 21.92
CA SER A 145 0.13 -13.77 22.59
C SER A 145 0.71 -14.78 21.58
N GLY A 146 1.76 -15.51 21.98
CA GLY A 146 2.39 -16.56 21.18
C GLY A 146 3.82 -16.22 20.79
N THR A 147 4.34 -16.88 19.75
CA THR A 147 5.69 -16.63 19.24
C THR A 147 5.65 -15.47 18.24
N CYS A 148 5.93 -14.27 18.74
CA CYS A 148 5.91 -13.04 17.95
C CYS A 148 7.24 -12.28 18.06
N SER A 149 7.59 -11.58 16.97
CA SER A 149 8.68 -10.62 16.91
C SER A 149 8.13 -9.24 16.59
N ASN A 150 8.61 -8.20 17.27
CA ASN A 150 8.25 -6.81 17.02
C ASN A 150 9.36 -6.09 16.22
N PHE A 151 9.12 -4.82 15.89
CA PHE A 151 10.06 -3.96 15.16
C PHE A 151 10.56 -4.57 13.84
N GLN A 152 9.70 -5.36 13.19
CA GLN A 152 9.96 -5.86 11.86
C GLN A 152 9.66 -4.76 10.84
N THR A 153 10.43 -4.72 9.75
CA THR A 153 10.19 -3.79 8.65
C THR A 153 9.87 -4.55 7.37
N LEU A 154 9.02 -3.93 6.54
CA LEU A 154 8.64 -4.46 5.25
C LEU A 154 9.18 -3.56 4.16
N HIS A 155 9.78 -4.14 3.13
CA HIS A 155 10.44 -3.41 2.06
C HIS A 155 10.00 -3.92 0.70
N LEU A 156 10.11 -3.07 -0.30
CA LEU A 156 10.16 -3.51 -1.69
C LEU A 156 11.47 -4.29 -1.87
N PRO A 157 11.48 -5.38 -2.66
CA PRO A 157 12.72 -5.99 -3.11
C PRO A 157 13.55 -4.89 -3.77
N CYS A 158 14.76 -4.64 -3.25
CA CYS A 158 15.66 -3.69 -3.89
C CYS A 158 15.78 -4.08 -5.37
N LEU A 159 15.49 -3.13 -6.27
CA LEU A 159 15.82 -3.27 -7.68
C LEU A 159 17.34 -3.44 -7.73
N CYS A 160 17.78 -4.66 -8.01
CA CYS A 160 19.18 -4.98 -8.22
C CYS A 160 19.68 -4.29 -9.48
#